data_AF-A0A954T6M3-F1
#
_entry.id   AF-A0A954T6M3-F1
#
_cell.length_a   1.000
_cell.length_b   1.000
_cell.length_c   1.000
_cell.angle_alpha   90.00
_cell.angle_beta   90.00
_cell.angle_gamma   90.00
#
_symmetry.space_group_name_H-M   'P 1'
#
loop_
_entity.id
_entity.type
_entity.pdbx_description
1 polymer ?
#
loop_
_entity_poly.entity_id
_entity_poly.type
_entity_poly.pdbx_seq_one_letter_code
_entity_poly.pdbx_strand_id
1 'polypeptide(L)'
;MIDGPQLWSYHRSKLGKSKREVACLGTSRTVCGFATAEFYRRFPEYNLRLLAVSGLKPAAALLDLARDPNFCGIVLCDVTWTDFRQANLESQQEYVDYYQNEYRAAAQLETQISLWLRERLVILSPEARPKLILRSLLSGRAPPVSGFHITKPDRSRISDYHLRPEHVRRKREAEAARYRKKAARRRTRPAPVTAEWLSEVRSFREPVEQIRARGGEVVFVRYPTSGERLAYTSLFYPRELYWDQIGPQTTARTIYYADYPELDPGDLADTSHLDKRQAPRFTNGLLDILQQQGILPSSGSSEEPPHQPAPEYAAPRGRIATSEMGRQ
;
A
#
# COMPACT_ATOMS: atom_id res chain seq x y z
N MET A 1 -10.65 -14.43 -5.27
CA MET A 1 -10.97 -13.06 -4.82
C MET A 1 -10.17 -11.99 -5.57
N ILE A 2 -10.83 -11.05 -6.23
CA ILE A 2 -10.19 -9.88 -6.84
C ILE A 2 -9.92 -8.85 -5.73
N ASP A 3 -8.86 -8.05 -5.85
CA ASP A 3 -8.67 -6.89 -4.95
C ASP A 3 -9.83 -5.90 -5.17
N GLY A 4 -10.65 -5.70 -4.14
CA GLY A 4 -11.91 -4.96 -4.19
C GLY A 4 -12.54 -4.80 -2.80
N PRO A 5 -13.77 -4.27 -2.70
CA PRO A 5 -14.39 -3.89 -1.42
C PRO A 5 -14.41 -5.00 -0.37
N GLN A 6 -14.77 -6.24 -0.73
CA GLN A 6 -14.80 -7.36 0.22
C GLN A 6 -13.45 -7.67 0.86
N LEU A 7 -12.37 -7.73 0.06
CA LEU A 7 -11.03 -7.98 0.59
C LEU A 7 -10.51 -6.78 1.39
N TRP A 8 -10.84 -5.56 0.97
CA TRP A 8 -10.54 -4.34 1.72
C TRP A 8 -11.22 -4.37 3.10
N SER A 9 -12.51 -4.70 3.16
CA SER A 9 -13.29 -4.83 4.38
C SER A 9 -12.78 -5.92 5.29
N TYR A 10 -12.30 -7.03 4.73
CA TYR A 10 -11.61 -8.06 5.50
C TYR A 10 -10.39 -7.49 6.24
N HIS A 11 -9.51 -6.77 5.54
CA HIS A 11 -8.34 -6.15 6.16
C HIS A 11 -8.73 -5.04 7.16
N ARG A 12 -9.72 -4.21 6.82
CA ARG A 12 -10.24 -3.16 7.70
C ARG A 12 -10.81 -3.72 9.00
N SER A 13 -11.53 -4.85 8.93
CA SER A 13 -12.10 -5.54 10.11
C SER A 13 -11.07 -6.11 11.08
N LYS A 14 -9.79 -6.10 10.72
CA LYS A 14 -8.68 -6.54 11.58
C LYS A 14 -8.02 -5.39 12.33
N LEU A 15 -8.38 -4.14 12.05
CA LEU A 15 -7.92 -2.97 12.80
C LEU A 15 -8.90 -2.65 13.96
N GLY A 16 -8.45 -1.86 14.93
CA GLY A 16 -9.18 -1.49 16.14
C GLY A 16 -9.20 -2.59 17.20
N LYS A 17 -8.23 -3.51 17.19
CA LYS A 17 -8.17 -4.69 18.08
C LYS A 17 -6.95 -4.71 19.00
N SER A 18 -5.95 -3.89 18.71
CA SER A 18 -4.73 -3.76 19.50
C SER A 18 -4.09 -2.38 19.34
N LYS A 19 -3.14 -2.04 20.22
CA LYS A 19 -2.37 -0.79 20.10
C LYS A 19 -1.23 -0.88 19.07
N ARG A 20 -0.81 -2.10 18.70
CA ARG A 20 0.29 -2.34 17.75
C ARG A 20 -0.25 -2.56 16.36
N GLU A 21 -0.88 -1.53 15.80
CA GLU A 21 -1.51 -1.58 14.48
C GLU A 21 -0.91 -0.53 13.55
N VAL A 22 -0.74 -0.90 12.29
CA VAL A 22 -0.34 0.03 11.23
C VAL A 22 -1.32 -0.08 10.06
N ALA A 23 -1.96 1.02 9.72
CA ALA A 23 -2.83 1.14 8.56
C ALA A 23 -2.11 1.89 7.44
N CYS A 24 -1.85 1.22 6.31
CA CYS A 24 -1.28 1.85 5.13
C CYS A 24 -2.39 2.31 4.19
N LEU A 25 -2.60 3.62 4.12
CA LEU A 25 -3.54 4.26 3.20
C LEU A 25 -2.81 4.80 1.97
N GLY A 26 -3.58 5.08 0.92
CA GLY A 26 -3.08 5.80 -0.23
C GLY A 26 -3.51 5.21 -1.56
N THR A 27 -2.63 5.41 -2.54
CA THR A 27 -2.90 5.12 -3.95
C THR A 27 -2.20 3.82 -4.41
N SER A 28 -2.11 3.63 -5.73
CA SER A 28 -1.32 2.55 -6.32
C SER A 28 0.16 2.60 -5.93
N ARG A 29 0.70 3.75 -5.51
CA ARG A 29 2.08 3.88 -5.01
C ARG A 29 2.29 3.15 -3.69
N THR A 30 1.37 3.24 -2.74
CA THR A 30 1.41 2.41 -1.53
C THR A 30 1.24 0.94 -1.87
N VAL A 31 0.27 0.61 -2.74
CA VAL A 31 0.00 -0.78 -3.16
C VAL A 31 1.23 -1.45 -3.77
N CYS A 32 1.99 -0.74 -4.61
CA CYS A 32 3.17 -1.29 -5.27
C CYS A 32 4.49 -1.05 -4.50
N GLY A 33 4.53 -0.03 -3.66
CA GLY A 33 5.76 0.49 -3.08
C GLY A 33 6.01 0.11 -1.63
N PHE A 34 4.98 -0.26 -0.87
CA PHE A 34 5.14 -0.72 0.51
C PHE A 34 5.29 -2.24 0.55
N ALA A 35 6.51 -2.71 0.77
CA ALA A 35 6.86 -4.12 0.86
C ALA A 35 6.49 -4.68 2.23
N THR A 36 5.24 -5.15 2.37
CA THR A 36 4.69 -5.70 3.62
C THR A 36 5.54 -6.81 4.25
N ALA A 37 6.22 -7.62 3.44
CA ALA A 37 7.12 -8.66 3.93
C ALA A 37 8.31 -8.10 4.72
N GLU A 38 8.87 -6.96 4.30
CA GLU A 38 9.95 -6.28 5.03
C GLU A 38 9.45 -5.71 6.36
N PHE A 39 8.23 -5.20 6.38
CA PHE A 39 7.59 -4.74 7.61
C PHE A 39 7.43 -5.89 8.60
N TYR A 40 6.79 -7.00 8.21
CA TYR A 40 6.59 -8.15 9.10
C TYR A 40 7.89 -8.79 9.57
N ARG A 41 8.94 -8.76 8.75
CA ARG A 41 10.27 -9.24 9.14
C ARG A 41 10.87 -8.43 10.28
N ARG A 42 10.58 -7.13 10.34
CA ARG A 42 11.13 -6.19 11.33
C ARG A 42 10.24 -5.96 12.55
N PHE A 43 8.93 -6.04 12.34
CA PHE A 43 7.89 -5.76 13.34
C PHE A 43 6.83 -6.88 13.33
N PRO A 44 7.21 -8.14 13.62
CA PRO A 44 6.29 -9.28 13.60
C PRO A 44 5.13 -9.15 14.59
N GLU A 45 5.29 -8.35 15.64
CA GLU A 45 4.30 -8.07 16.67
C GLU A 45 3.25 -7.01 16.24
N TYR A 46 3.48 -6.32 15.11
CA TYR A 46 2.56 -5.32 14.60
C TYR A 46 1.58 -5.92 13.59
N ASN A 47 0.31 -5.56 13.77
CA ASN A 47 -0.78 -5.90 12.86
C ASN A 47 -0.85 -4.85 11.74
N LEU A 48 -0.14 -5.11 10.63
CA LEU A 48 -0.15 -4.26 9.44
C LEU A 48 -1.36 -4.58 8.53
N ARG A 49 -2.09 -3.55 8.10
CA ARG A 49 -3.18 -3.68 7.11
C ARG A 49 -3.04 -2.64 6.02
N LEU A 50 -3.04 -3.11 4.78
CA LEU A 50 -3.02 -2.26 3.60
C LEU A 50 -4.46 -1.92 3.20
N LEU A 51 -4.86 -0.66 3.39
CA LEU A 51 -6.16 -0.12 2.97
C LEU A 51 -6.06 0.81 1.75
N ALA A 52 -4.85 1.02 1.22
CA ALA A 52 -4.63 1.72 -0.04
C ALA A 52 -5.43 1.08 -1.20
N VAL A 53 -5.87 1.91 -2.14
CA VAL A 53 -6.60 1.46 -3.33
C VAL A 53 -5.97 2.07 -4.57
N SER A 54 -5.68 1.21 -5.56
CA SER A 54 -5.07 1.67 -6.81
C SER A 54 -5.99 2.66 -7.53
N GLY A 55 -5.49 3.88 -7.76
CA GLY A 55 -6.19 4.92 -8.51
C GLY A 55 -7.13 5.82 -7.70
N LEU A 56 -7.39 5.50 -6.42
CA LEU A 56 -8.28 6.28 -5.55
C LEU A 56 -7.52 7.03 -4.46
N LYS A 57 -8.11 8.11 -3.94
CA LYS A 57 -7.53 8.98 -2.91
C LYS A 57 -7.93 8.52 -1.50
N PRO A 58 -7.04 8.62 -0.50
CA PRO A 58 -7.22 7.94 0.79
C PRO A 58 -8.15 8.63 1.79
N ALA A 59 -8.76 9.76 1.42
CA ALA A 59 -9.47 10.61 2.36
C ALA A 59 -10.59 9.86 3.10
N ALA A 60 -11.50 9.20 2.38
CA ALA A 60 -12.59 8.44 3.01
C ALA A 60 -12.08 7.35 3.99
N ALA A 61 -11.00 6.62 3.64
CA ALA A 61 -10.43 5.62 4.53
C ALA A 61 -9.79 6.24 5.79
N LEU A 62 -9.16 7.41 5.68
CA LEU A 62 -8.63 8.13 6.83
C LEU A 62 -9.75 8.63 7.74
N LEU A 63 -10.82 9.19 7.16
CA LEU A 63 -12.01 9.63 7.90
C LEU A 63 -12.71 8.46 8.61
N ASP A 64 -12.79 7.29 7.96
CA ASP A 64 -13.32 6.07 8.57
C ASP A 64 -12.49 5.62 9.79
N LEU A 65 -11.16 5.59 9.70
CA LEU A 65 -10.29 5.27 10.83
C LEU A 65 -10.36 6.33 11.95
N ALA A 66 -10.54 7.60 11.59
CA ALA A 66 -10.68 8.68 12.56
C ALA A 66 -11.99 8.58 13.37
N ARG A 67 -13.07 8.12 12.72
CA ARG A 67 -14.38 7.87 13.34
C ARG A 67 -14.45 6.58 14.15
N ASP A 68 -13.55 5.63 13.93
CA ASP A 68 -13.48 4.38 14.69
C ASP A 68 -12.89 4.64 16.10
N PRO A 69 -13.70 4.54 17.17
CA PRO A 69 -13.24 4.84 18.52
C PRO A 69 -12.22 3.82 19.04
N ASN A 70 -12.11 2.64 18.42
CA ASN A 70 -11.20 1.58 18.85
C ASN A 70 -9.83 1.68 18.15
N PHE A 71 -9.73 2.42 17.05
CA PHE A 71 -8.48 2.55 16.32
C PHE A 71 -7.55 3.55 17.00
N CYS A 72 -6.41 3.05 17.49
CA CYS A 72 -5.35 3.80 18.15
C CYS A 72 -3.96 3.50 17.57
N GLY A 73 -3.91 3.02 16.32
CA GLY A 73 -2.68 2.63 15.64
C GLY A 73 -2.00 3.78 14.88
N ILE A 74 -0.98 3.42 14.11
CA ILE A 74 -0.26 4.33 13.21
C ILE A 74 -0.91 4.30 11.84
N VAL A 75 -1.15 5.47 11.24
CA VAL A 75 -1.58 5.61 9.86
C VAL A 75 -0.43 6.10 9.00
N LEU A 76 -0.02 5.30 8.02
CA LEU A 76 0.92 5.71 6.97
C LEU A 76 0.10 6.01 5.71
N CYS A 77 -0.02 7.29 5.34
CA CYS A 77 -0.94 7.73 4.30
C CYS A 77 -0.17 8.36 3.12
N ASP A 78 -0.09 7.65 1.97
CA ASP A 78 0.45 8.23 0.73
C ASP A 78 -0.49 9.31 0.20
N VAL A 79 0.02 10.53 0.14
CA VAL A 79 -0.72 11.68 -0.36
C VAL A 79 0.14 12.59 -1.23
N THR A 80 -0.54 13.40 -2.02
CA THR A 80 -0.04 14.54 -2.78
C THR A 80 -0.92 15.74 -2.49
N TRP A 81 -0.46 16.94 -2.86
CA TRP A 81 -1.23 18.18 -2.70
C TRP A 81 -2.64 18.13 -3.32
N THR A 82 -2.87 17.33 -4.37
CA THR A 82 -4.21 17.18 -4.96
C THR A 82 -5.15 16.34 -4.11
N ASP A 83 -4.63 15.49 -3.23
CA ASP A 83 -5.44 14.47 -2.56
C ASP A 83 -6.32 15.06 -1.44
N PHE A 84 -5.97 16.27 -0.98
CA PHE A 84 -6.75 17.04 0.01
C PHE A 84 -7.96 17.77 -0.58
N ARG A 85 -8.09 17.86 -1.91
CA ARG A 85 -9.20 18.56 -2.55
C ARG A 85 -10.55 17.96 -2.12
N GLN A 86 -11.56 18.81 -1.97
CA GLN A 86 -12.92 18.41 -1.60
C GLN A 86 -13.48 17.34 -2.54
N ALA A 87 -13.23 17.48 -3.85
CA ALA A 87 -13.61 16.51 -4.88
C ALA A 87 -13.01 15.10 -4.69
N ASN A 88 -12.01 14.95 -3.83
CA ASN A 88 -11.34 13.68 -3.55
C ASN A 88 -11.72 13.07 -2.19
N LEU A 89 -12.53 13.76 -1.36
CA LEU A 89 -12.90 13.28 -0.03
C LEU A 89 -13.60 11.92 -0.09
N GLU A 90 -14.51 11.76 -1.05
CA GLU A 90 -15.31 10.55 -1.23
C GLU A 90 -14.64 9.51 -2.15
N SER A 91 -13.39 9.71 -2.55
CA SER A 91 -12.75 8.87 -3.57
C SER A 91 -12.68 7.38 -3.21
N GLN A 92 -12.73 7.02 -1.92
CA GLN A 92 -12.78 5.63 -1.42
C GLN A 92 -14.09 5.32 -0.68
N GLN A 93 -15.12 6.15 -0.80
CA GLN A 93 -16.35 6.03 -0.01
C GLN A 93 -17.08 4.71 -0.28
N GLU A 94 -17.09 4.21 -1.52
CA GLU A 94 -17.66 2.89 -1.86
C GLU A 94 -17.07 1.73 -1.02
N TYR A 95 -15.77 1.79 -0.72
CA TYR A 95 -15.11 0.75 0.11
C TYR A 95 -15.54 0.84 1.57
N VAL A 96 -15.68 2.08 2.07
CA VAL A 96 -16.13 2.38 3.43
C VAL A 96 -17.60 1.98 3.59
N ASP A 97 -18.45 2.37 2.64
CA ASP A 97 -19.88 2.04 2.64
C ASP A 97 -20.09 0.53 2.60
N TYR A 98 -19.37 -0.19 1.75
CA TYR A 98 -19.43 -1.65 1.72
C TYR A 98 -19.03 -2.25 3.08
N TYR A 99 -17.96 -1.75 3.72
CA TYR A 99 -17.55 -2.22 5.05
C TYR A 99 -18.62 -1.97 6.12
N GLN A 100 -19.23 -0.79 6.15
CA GLN A 100 -20.20 -0.43 7.17
C GLN A 100 -21.55 -1.11 6.94
N ASN A 101 -22.01 -1.15 5.68
CA ASN A 101 -23.39 -1.51 5.34
C ASN A 101 -23.56 -2.95 4.86
N GLU A 102 -22.55 -3.55 4.23
CA GLU A 102 -22.68 -4.84 3.54
C GLU A 102 -21.78 -5.94 4.11
N TYR A 103 -20.64 -5.58 4.70
CA TYR A 103 -19.70 -6.57 5.22
C TYR A 103 -20.27 -7.23 6.49
N ARG A 104 -20.52 -8.54 6.40
CA ARG A 104 -21.13 -9.37 7.44
C ARG A 104 -20.37 -10.68 7.63
N ALA A 105 -20.77 -11.47 8.64
CA ALA A 105 -20.11 -12.73 9.00
C ALA A 105 -19.95 -13.72 7.82
N ALA A 106 -20.96 -13.81 6.94
CA ALA A 106 -20.89 -14.65 5.75
C ALA A 106 -19.79 -14.20 4.78
N ALA A 107 -19.71 -12.88 4.48
CA ALA A 107 -18.67 -12.31 3.62
C ALA A 107 -17.26 -12.47 4.24
N GLN A 108 -17.16 -12.40 5.57
CA GLN A 108 -15.93 -12.63 6.30
C GLN A 108 -15.47 -14.11 6.19
N LEU A 109 -16.39 -15.06 6.35
CA LEU A 109 -16.10 -16.49 6.22
C LEU A 109 -15.70 -16.82 4.78
N GLU A 110 -16.44 -16.33 3.79
CA GLU A 110 -16.11 -16.48 2.37
C GLU A 110 -14.71 -15.96 2.06
N THR A 111 -14.34 -14.80 2.62
CA THR A 111 -13.00 -14.23 2.44
C THR A 111 -11.93 -15.10 3.07
N GLN A 112 -12.14 -15.58 4.30
CA GLN A 112 -11.17 -16.47 4.97
C GLN A 112 -10.97 -17.78 4.21
N ILE A 113 -12.05 -18.43 3.78
CA ILE A 113 -11.98 -19.65 2.96
C ILE A 113 -11.26 -19.37 1.65
N SER A 114 -11.58 -18.26 0.97
CA SER A 114 -10.95 -17.88 -0.29
C SER A 114 -9.44 -17.63 -0.15
N LEU A 115 -9.00 -17.02 0.96
CA LEU A 115 -7.58 -16.79 1.23
C LEU A 115 -6.87 -18.11 1.55
N TRP A 116 -7.45 -18.95 2.41
CA TRP A 116 -6.91 -20.27 2.75
C TRP A 116 -6.77 -21.18 1.52
N LEU A 117 -7.80 -21.24 0.67
CA LEU A 117 -7.78 -22.03 -0.55
C LEU A 117 -6.68 -21.53 -1.51
N ARG A 118 -6.41 -20.24 -1.58
CA ARG A 118 -5.35 -19.69 -2.44
C ARG A 118 -3.95 -19.99 -1.95
N GLU A 119 -3.74 -19.93 -0.64
CA GLU A 119 -2.44 -20.27 -0.07
C GLU A 119 -2.08 -21.74 -0.32
N ARG A 120 -3.10 -22.62 -0.42
CA ARG A 120 -2.91 -24.07 -0.57
C ARG A 120 -3.10 -24.59 -1.99
N LEU A 121 -3.89 -23.91 -2.83
CA LEU A 121 -4.21 -24.33 -4.20
C LEU A 121 -3.74 -23.26 -5.18
N VAL A 122 -2.61 -23.53 -5.84
CA VAL A 122 -2.01 -22.70 -6.91
C VAL A 122 -2.99 -22.41 -8.07
N ILE A 123 -4.01 -23.27 -8.22
CA ILE A 123 -5.03 -23.25 -9.29
C ILE A 123 -5.98 -22.02 -9.18
N LEU A 124 -6.01 -21.30 -8.06
CA LEU A 124 -6.92 -20.16 -7.83
C LEU A 124 -6.29 -18.77 -8.05
N SER A 125 -5.12 -18.72 -8.70
CA SER A 125 -4.56 -17.44 -9.13
C SER A 125 -5.48 -16.81 -10.22
N PRO A 126 -5.77 -15.51 -10.17
CA PRO A 126 -6.52 -14.81 -11.23
C PRO A 126 -5.89 -14.96 -12.63
N GLU A 127 -4.62 -15.33 -12.67
CA GLU A 127 -3.75 -15.50 -13.83
C GLU A 127 -3.94 -16.89 -14.47
N ALA A 128 -4.42 -17.87 -13.71
CA ALA A 128 -4.68 -19.25 -14.16
C ALA A 128 -6.17 -19.56 -14.38
N ARG A 129 -7.00 -18.57 -14.78
CA ARG A 129 -8.42 -18.82 -15.06
C ARG A 129 -8.56 -19.87 -16.17
N PRO A 130 -9.21 -21.02 -15.94
CA PRO A 130 -9.36 -22.08 -16.95
C PRO A 130 -10.02 -21.59 -18.24
N LYS A 131 -10.98 -20.65 -18.14
CA LYS A 131 -11.62 -20.02 -19.31
C LYS A 131 -10.67 -19.12 -20.12
N LEU A 132 -9.71 -18.45 -19.48
CA LEU A 132 -8.70 -17.62 -20.18
C LEU A 132 -7.64 -18.51 -20.82
N ILE A 133 -7.25 -19.61 -20.17
CA ILE A 133 -6.34 -20.62 -20.71
C ILE A 133 -7.00 -21.35 -21.89
N LEU A 134 -8.25 -21.76 -21.77
CA LEU A 134 -8.99 -22.42 -22.84
C LEU A 134 -9.24 -21.49 -24.03
N ARG A 135 -9.61 -20.22 -23.80
CA ARG A 135 -9.68 -19.21 -24.86
C ARG A 135 -8.32 -18.92 -25.50
N SER A 136 -7.24 -18.92 -24.70
CA SER A 136 -5.87 -18.73 -25.20
C SER A 136 -5.40 -19.89 -26.07
N LEU A 137 -5.66 -21.13 -25.65
CA LEU A 137 -5.43 -22.36 -26.43
C LEU A 137 -6.23 -22.37 -27.74
N LEU A 138 -7.51 -21.99 -27.69
CA LEU A 138 -8.38 -21.96 -28.87
C LEU A 138 -8.07 -20.80 -29.84
N SER A 139 -7.49 -19.70 -29.35
CA SER A 139 -7.19 -18.51 -30.17
C SER A 139 -5.72 -18.40 -30.58
N GLY A 140 -4.85 -19.31 -30.13
CA GLY A 140 -3.40 -19.26 -30.38
C GLY A 140 -2.70 -18.03 -29.80
N ARG A 141 -3.39 -17.22 -28.99
CA ARG A 141 -2.87 -15.99 -28.37
C ARG A 141 -2.66 -16.20 -26.90
N ALA A 142 -1.49 -15.85 -26.36
CA ALA A 142 -1.23 -15.91 -24.92
C ALA A 142 -2.31 -15.12 -24.13
N PRO A 143 -2.73 -15.59 -22.94
CA PRO A 143 -3.75 -14.88 -22.17
C PRO A 143 -3.23 -13.48 -21.81
N PRO A 144 -4.11 -12.47 -21.68
CA PRO A 144 -3.72 -11.15 -21.17
C PRO A 144 -3.48 -11.25 -19.67
N VAL A 145 -2.37 -11.86 -19.28
CA VAL A 145 -1.82 -11.73 -17.94
C VAL A 145 -1.22 -10.33 -17.87
N SER A 146 -1.55 -9.58 -16.82
CA SER A 146 -0.72 -8.45 -16.39
C SER A 146 0.59 -9.03 -15.88
N GLY A 147 1.42 -9.55 -16.79
CA GLY A 147 2.50 -10.49 -16.52
C GLY A 147 3.70 -9.88 -15.81
N PHE A 148 3.52 -8.74 -15.14
CA PHE A 148 4.50 -8.10 -14.30
C PHE A 148 3.95 -7.64 -12.95
N HIS A 149 2.65 -7.85 -12.65
CA HIS A 149 2.06 -7.49 -11.37
C HIS A 149 1.53 -8.74 -10.66
N ILE A 150 2.01 -8.99 -9.44
CA ILE A 150 1.51 -10.06 -8.57
C ILE A 150 0.87 -9.40 -7.35
N THR A 151 -0.46 -9.50 -7.24
CA THR A 151 -1.19 -9.00 -6.06
C THR A 151 -1.30 -10.09 -5.00
N LYS A 152 -0.82 -9.81 -3.79
CA LYS A 152 -0.80 -10.74 -2.66
C LYS A 152 -2.13 -10.73 -1.88
N PRO A 153 -2.38 -11.76 -1.05
CA PRO A 153 -3.53 -11.82 -0.13
C PRO A 153 -3.67 -10.60 0.80
N ASP A 154 -2.55 -10.00 1.19
CA ASP A 154 -2.49 -8.77 2.00
C ASP A 154 -2.72 -7.48 1.21
N ARG A 155 -3.10 -7.61 -0.07
CA ARG A 155 -3.36 -6.53 -1.04
C ARG A 155 -2.12 -5.75 -1.49
N SER A 156 -0.93 -6.08 -1.01
CA SER A 156 0.31 -5.54 -1.59
C SER A 156 0.54 -6.09 -3.00
N ARG A 157 1.27 -5.35 -3.82
CA ARG A 157 1.55 -5.74 -5.21
C ARG A 157 3.03 -5.70 -5.49
N ILE A 158 3.58 -6.84 -5.90
CA ILE A 158 4.93 -6.91 -6.46
C ILE A 158 4.84 -6.55 -7.94
N SER A 159 5.66 -5.59 -8.39
CA SER A 159 5.67 -5.11 -9.78
C SER A 159 7.06 -5.29 -10.39
N ASP A 160 7.21 -6.16 -11.38
CA ASP A 160 8.49 -6.44 -12.06
C ASP A 160 8.50 -5.89 -13.49
N TYR A 161 8.81 -4.61 -13.63
CA TYR A 161 8.71 -3.90 -14.89
C TYR A 161 9.64 -4.46 -15.99
N HIS A 162 10.64 -5.26 -15.61
CA HIS A 162 11.57 -5.91 -16.55
C HIS A 162 10.99 -7.14 -17.24
N LEU A 163 9.85 -7.67 -16.78
CA LEU A 163 9.17 -8.74 -17.50
C LEU A 163 8.51 -8.23 -18.80
N ARG A 164 8.28 -6.91 -18.93
CA ARG A 164 7.62 -6.30 -20.08
C ARG A 164 8.25 -4.94 -20.47
N PRO A 165 9.56 -4.88 -20.76
CA PRO A 165 10.30 -3.62 -20.92
C PRO A 165 9.72 -2.75 -22.05
N GLU A 166 9.37 -3.33 -23.18
CA GLU A 166 8.76 -2.62 -24.33
C GLU A 166 7.39 -2.00 -23.99
N HIS A 167 6.57 -2.73 -23.24
CA HIS A 167 5.26 -2.23 -22.80
C HIS A 167 5.42 -1.03 -21.85
N VAL A 168 6.36 -1.16 -20.91
CA VAL A 168 6.66 -0.13 -19.91
C VAL A 168 7.24 1.11 -20.59
N ARG A 169 8.19 0.94 -21.53
CA ARG A 169 8.76 2.05 -22.32
C ARG A 169 7.67 2.81 -23.08
N ARG A 170 6.79 2.11 -23.80
CA ARG A 170 5.67 2.74 -24.52
C ARG A 170 4.71 3.48 -23.58
N LYS A 171 4.40 2.90 -22.42
CA LYS A 171 3.56 3.56 -21.40
C LYS A 171 4.22 4.82 -20.86
N ARG A 172 5.53 4.75 -20.57
CA ARG A 172 6.34 5.89 -20.12
C ARG A 172 6.37 7.00 -21.15
N GLU A 173 6.61 6.70 -22.43
CA GLU A 173 6.59 7.68 -23.52
C GLU A 173 5.21 8.35 -23.67
N ALA A 174 4.14 7.57 -23.65
CA ALA A 174 2.78 8.10 -23.72
C ALA A 174 2.44 9.01 -22.51
N GLU A 175 2.91 8.63 -21.33
CA GLU A 175 2.75 9.42 -20.12
C GLU A 175 3.59 10.71 -20.17
N ALA A 176 4.83 10.64 -20.64
CA ALA A 176 5.68 11.80 -20.87
C ALA A 176 5.01 12.81 -21.80
N ALA A 177 4.50 12.34 -22.95
CA ALA A 177 3.74 13.17 -23.89
C ALA A 177 2.51 13.81 -23.23
N ARG A 178 1.77 13.06 -22.41
CA ARG A 178 0.62 13.58 -21.66
C ARG A 178 1.01 14.70 -20.70
N TYR A 179 2.09 14.55 -19.94
CA TYR A 179 2.55 15.57 -19.00
C TYR A 179 3.11 16.80 -19.71
N ARG A 180 3.86 16.64 -20.81
CA ARG A 180 4.29 17.77 -21.66
C ARG A 180 3.10 18.54 -22.21
N LYS A 181 2.06 17.84 -22.69
CA LYS A 181 0.82 18.47 -23.16
C LYS A 181 0.06 19.20 -22.05
N LYS A 182 -0.03 18.60 -20.85
CA LYS A 182 -0.60 19.27 -19.66
C LYS A 182 0.19 20.54 -19.31
N ALA A 183 1.52 20.45 -19.38
CA ALA A 183 2.42 21.53 -19.07
C ALA A 183 2.27 22.70 -20.05
N ALA A 184 2.15 22.42 -21.35
CA ALA A 184 1.95 23.43 -22.40
C ALA A 184 0.56 24.10 -22.33
N ARG A 185 -0.46 23.39 -21.83
CA ARG A 185 -1.83 23.94 -21.69
C ARG A 185 -1.97 24.91 -20.52
N ARG A 186 -1.16 24.78 -19.47
CA ARG A 186 -1.22 25.68 -18.33
C ARG A 186 -0.43 26.96 -18.64
N ARG A 187 -1.16 28.07 -18.72
CA ARG A 187 -0.62 29.41 -19.02
C ARG A 187 0.18 30.03 -17.87
N THR A 188 -0.10 29.66 -16.62
CA THR A 188 0.53 30.22 -15.41
C THR A 188 1.34 29.18 -14.64
N ARG A 189 2.50 29.59 -14.10
CA ARG A 189 3.41 28.77 -13.27
C ARG A 189 3.98 29.61 -12.12
N PRO A 190 3.98 29.09 -10.87
CA PRO A 190 3.00 28.17 -10.28
C PRO A 190 1.65 28.88 -10.04
N ALA A 191 0.54 28.14 -9.88
CA ALA A 191 -0.70 28.76 -9.39
C ALA A 191 -0.50 29.18 -7.93
N PRO A 192 -1.03 30.33 -7.48
CA PRO A 192 -0.94 30.69 -6.08
C PRO A 192 -1.65 29.62 -5.24
N VAL A 193 -1.08 29.34 -4.07
CA VAL A 193 -1.77 28.58 -3.03
C VAL A 193 -3.04 29.35 -2.68
N THR A 194 -4.21 28.73 -2.88
CA THR A 194 -5.49 29.40 -2.62
C THR A 194 -5.87 29.22 -1.14
N ALA A 195 -6.56 30.22 -0.58
CA ALA A 195 -7.14 30.10 0.76
C ALA A 195 -8.09 28.88 0.85
N GLU A 196 -8.81 28.59 -0.24
CA GLU A 196 -9.62 27.39 -0.40
C GLU A 196 -8.80 26.10 -0.21
N TRP A 197 -7.67 25.96 -0.92
CA TRP A 197 -6.84 24.76 -0.79
C TRP A 197 -6.27 24.62 0.63
N LEU A 198 -5.86 25.72 1.26
CA LEU A 198 -5.40 25.67 2.66
C LEU A 198 -6.52 25.25 3.62
N SER A 199 -7.77 25.68 3.37
CA SER A 199 -8.94 25.24 4.13
C SER A 199 -9.23 23.75 3.94
N GLU A 200 -9.13 23.25 2.69
CA GLU A 200 -9.26 21.83 2.35
C GLU A 200 -8.18 20.97 3.03
N VAL A 201 -6.93 21.44 3.09
CA VAL A 201 -5.88 20.73 3.84
C VAL A 201 -6.17 20.77 5.34
N ARG A 202 -6.58 21.94 5.87
CA ARG A 202 -6.88 22.12 7.30
C ARG A 202 -8.04 21.24 7.77
N SER A 203 -8.99 20.87 6.91
CA SER A 203 -10.10 19.99 7.30
C SER A 203 -9.63 18.59 7.74
N PHE A 204 -8.39 18.20 7.41
CA PHE A 204 -7.80 16.94 7.88
C PHE A 204 -7.20 17.03 9.28
N ARG A 205 -7.15 18.23 9.89
CA ARG A 205 -6.70 18.42 11.27
C ARG A 205 -7.52 17.61 12.25
N GLU A 206 -8.85 17.75 12.22
CA GLU A 206 -9.73 17.08 13.18
C GLU A 206 -9.59 15.55 13.10
N PRO A 207 -9.64 14.90 11.91
CA PRO A 207 -9.37 13.47 11.80
C PRO A 207 -8.01 13.02 12.35
N VAL A 208 -6.96 13.82 12.12
CA VAL A 208 -5.61 13.56 12.66
C VAL A 208 -5.61 13.66 14.18
N GLU A 209 -6.20 14.72 14.73
CA GLU A 209 -6.29 14.95 16.17
C GLU A 209 -7.15 13.89 16.86
N GLN A 210 -8.21 13.40 16.23
CA GLN A 210 -9.03 12.29 16.72
C GLN A 210 -8.21 11.00 16.90
N ILE A 211 -7.40 10.63 15.90
CA ILE A 211 -6.53 9.44 15.97
C ILE A 211 -5.46 9.63 17.05
N ARG A 212 -4.84 10.81 17.12
CA ARG A 212 -3.81 11.13 18.11
C ARG A 212 -4.34 11.16 19.54
N ALA A 213 -5.56 11.66 19.75
CA ALA A 213 -6.22 11.67 21.05
C ALA A 213 -6.42 10.25 21.62
N ARG A 214 -6.46 9.23 20.76
CA ARG A 214 -6.55 7.82 21.14
C ARG A 214 -5.18 7.13 21.32
N GLY A 215 -4.08 7.88 21.19
CA GLY A 215 -2.72 7.36 21.25
C GLY A 215 -2.17 6.83 19.93
N GLY A 216 -2.89 7.04 18.82
CA GLY A 216 -2.39 6.76 17.48
C GLY A 216 -1.51 7.88 16.92
N GLU A 217 -1.04 7.70 15.70
CA GLU A 217 -0.26 8.71 14.97
C GLU A 217 -0.64 8.71 13.49
N VAL A 218 -0.60 9.88 12.85
CA VAL A 218 -0.84 10.00 11.40
C VAL A 218 0.39 10.60 10.73
N VAL A 219 0.90 9.86 9.74
CA VAL A 219 2.06 10.25 8.95
C VAL A 219 1.66 10.35 7.49
N PHE A 220 1.72 11.56 6.93
CA PHE A 220 1.56 11.76 5.50
C PHE A 220 2.89 11.55 4.78
N VAL A 221 2.90 10.66 3.80
CA VAL A 221 4.12 10.28 3.07
C VAL A 221 3.99 10.68 1.61
N ARG A 222 4.94 11.44 1.08
CA ARG A 222 5.04 11.68 -0.36
C ARG A 222 5.91 10.59 -0.97
N TYR A 223 5.29 9.65 -1.68
CA TYR A 223 6.04 8.63 -2.43
C TYR A 223 6.80 9.23 -3.62
N PRO A 224 7.88 8.59 -4.10
CA PRO A 224 8.64 9.09 -5.24
C PRO A 224 7.83 9.13 -6.54
N THR A 225 8.24 10.02 -7.44
CA THR A 225 7.83 10.10 -8.84
C THR A 225 9.02 10.55 -9.66
N SER A 226 9.18 10.13 -10.92
CA SER A 226 10.32 10.53 -11.77
C SER A 226 9.85 11.14 -13.11
N GLY A 227 10.82 11.48 -13.98
CA GLY A 227 10.57 11.92 -15.36
C GLY A 227 9.68 13.16 -15.49
N GLU A 228 8.91 13.22 -16.57
CA GLU A 228 8.04 14.34 -16.91
C GLU A 228 6.93 14.57 -15.88
N ARG A 229 6.55 13.52 -15.15
CA ARG A 229 5.62 13.66 -14.04
C ARG A 229 6.25 14.49 -12.93
N LEU A 230 7.46 14.15 -12.49
CA LEU A 230 8.18 14.93 -11.49
C LEU A 230 8.39 16.37 -11.97
N ALA A 231 8.90 16.55 -13.19
CA ALA A 231 9.13 17.86 -13.79
C ALA A 231 7.85 18.71 -13.84
N TYR A 232 6.72 18.12 -14.24
CA TYR A 232 5.43 18.81 -14.20
C TYR A 232 5.06 19.20 -12.76
N THR A 233 5.16 18.27 -11.82
CA THR A 233 4.73 18.53 -10.46
C THR A 233 5.58 19.56 -9.73
N SER A 234 6.92 19.51 -9.86
CA SER A 234 7.81 20.50 -9.25
C SER A 234 7.53 21.91 -9.75
N LEU A 235 7.10 22.02 -11.01
CA LEU A 235 6.88 23.30 -11.67
C LEU A 235 5.50 23.92 -11.38
N PHE A 236 4.49 23.08 -11.19
CA PHE A 236 3.11 23.52 -10.99
C PHE A 236 2.62 23.40 -9.56
N TYR A 237 3.30 22.60 -8.74
CA TYR A 237 3.02 22.37 -7.34
C TYR A 237 4.34 22.31 -6.55
N PRO A 238 5.08 23.44 -6.48
CA PRO A 238 6.34 23.50 -5.74
C PRO A 238 6.14 23.05 -4.30
N ARG A 239 7.10 22.30 -3.78
CA ARG A 239 7.01 21.69 -2.45
C ARG A 239 6.77 22.74 -1.38
N GLU A 240 7.53 23.83 -1.44
CA GLU A 240 7.56 24.92 -0.46
C GLU A 240 6.19 25.60 -0.35
N LEU A 241 5.48 25.66 -1.47
CA LEU A 241 4.14 26.24 -1.55
C LEU A 241 3.05 25.25 -1.14
N TYR A 242 3.23 23.96 -1.41
CA TYR A 242 2.17 22.96 -1.20
C TYR A 242 2.52 21.95 -0.12
N TRP A 243 3.51 21.08 -0.33
CA TRP A 243 3.82 20.00 0.61
C TRP A 243 4.11 20.52 2.03
N ASP A 244 4.91 21.58 2.13
CA ASP A 244 5.35 22.12 3.42
C ASP A 244 4.21 22.80 4.21
N GLN A 245 3.06 23.03 3.57
CA GLN A 245 1.85 23.50 4.25
C GLN A 245 1.09 22.36 4.95
N ILE A 246 1.25 21.10 4.55
CA ILE A 246 0.43 19.98 5.06
C ILE A 246 0.61 19.79 6.57
N GLY A 247 1.86 19.74 7.04
CA GLY A 247 2.17 19.55 8.47
C GLY A 247 1.55 20.66 9.35
N PRO A 248 1.84 21.94 9.10
CA PRO A 248 1.26 23.05 9.86
C PRO A 248 -0.28 23.09 9.84
N GLN A 249 -0.92 22.76 8.72
CA GLN A 249 -2.38 22.80 8.61
C GLN A 249 -3.07 21.63 9.32
N THR A 250 -2.47 20.44 9.30
CA THR A 250 -3.08 19.19 9.82
C THR A 250 -2.56 18.73 11.17
N THR A 251 -1.41 19.24 11.62
CA THR A 251 -0.61 18.75 12.76
C THR A 251 -0.02 17.34 12.59
N ALA A 252 -0.24 16.71 11.44
CA ALA A 252 0.35 15.40 11.15
C ALA A 252 1.85 15.55 10.85
N ARG A 253 2.60 14.48 11.13
CA ARG A 253 3.97 14.37 10.65
C ARG A 253 3.97 14.17 9.14
N THR A 254 4.96 14.72 8.46
CA THR A 254 5.11 14.58 7.01
C THR A 254 6.48 14.02 6.66
N ILE A 255 6.52 13.12 5.69
CA ILE A 255 7.77 12.56 5.13
C ILE A 255 7.75 12.80 3.63
N TYR A 256 8.64 13.66 3.14
CA TYR A 256 8.87 13.82 1.71
C TYR A 256 10.04 12.92 1.29
N TYR A 257 9.83 11.98 0.35
CA TYR A 257 10.89 11.03 -0.02
C TYR A 257 12.23 11.68 -0.36
N ALA A 258 12.22 12.83 -1.04
CA ALA A 258 13.45 13.50 -1.49
C ALA A 258 14.25 14.16 -0.36
N ASP A 259 13.73 14.19 0.87
CA ASP A 259 14.49 14.64 2.05
C ASP A 259 15.47 13.57 2.56
N TYR A 260 15.30 12.33 2.12
CA TYR A 260 15.99 11.17 2.67
C TYR A 260 16.68 10.39 1.53
N PRO A 261 18.02 10.40 1.44
CA PRO A 261 18.75 9.67 0.40
C PRO A 261 18.42 8.16 0.34
N GLU A 262 18.09 7.56 1.48
CA GLU A 262 17.66 6.16 1.60
C GLU A 262 16.29 5.88 0.94
N LEU A 263 15.46 6.91 0.76
CA LEU A 263 14.17 6.82 0.08
C LEU A 263 14.24 7.16 -1.42
N ASP A 264 15.39 7.64 -1.92
CA ASP A 264 15.55 7.93 -3.35
C ASP A 264 15.58 6.62 -4.16
N PRO A 265 14.56 6.34 -4.99
CA PRO A 265 14.55 5.14 -5.80
C PRO A 265 15.39 5.28 -7.08
N GLY A 266 15.91 6.47 -7.38
CA GLY A 266 16.40 6.83 -8.70
C GLY A 266 15.25 6.91 -9.72
N ASP A 267 15.50 6.44 -10.95
CA ASP A 267 14.47 6.47 -11.99
C ASP A 267 13.42 5.36 -11.81
N LEU A 268 12.16 5.71 -12.02
CA LEU A 268 11.03 4.78 -11.97
C LEU A 268 10.65 4.34 -13.37
N ALA A 269 10.51 3.02 -13.55
CA ALA A 269 10.26 2.43 -14.87
C ALA A 269 9.02 3.01 -15.57
N ASP A 270 7.96 3.31 -14.82
CA ASP A 270 6.75 3.98 -15.33
C ASP A 270 6.53 5.39 -14.76
N THR A 271 7.58 6.03 -14.24
CA THR A 271 7.57 7.38 -13.60
C THR A 271 6.74 7.52 -12.33
N SER A 272 6.11 6.43 -11.87
CA SER A 272 5.10 6.45 -10.81
C SER A 272 5.33 5.44 -9.69
N HIS A 273 5.71 4.21 -10.03
CA HIS A 273 5.68 3.10 -9.10
C HIS A 273 7.07 2.49 -8.91
N LEU A 274 7.33 2.00 -7.70
CA LEU A 274 8.53 1.26 -7.38
C LEU A 274 8.51 -0.14 -8.03
N ASP A 275 9.63 -0.53 -8.61
CA ASP A 275 9.87 -1.92 -9.04
C ASP A 275 10.05 -2.85 -7.83
N LYS A 276 9.88 -4.16 -8.04
CA LYS A 276 10.13 -5.20 -7.04
C LYS A 276 11.50 -5.09 -6.38
N ARG A 277 12.49 -4.54 -7.07
CA ARG A 277 13.85 -4.30 -6.57
C ARG A 277 13.98 -3.03 -5.72
N GLN A 278 13.12 -2.03 -5.97
CA GLN A 278 13.15 -0.75 -5.27
C GLN A 278 12.25 -0.75 -4.02
N ALA A 279 11.09 -1.41 -4.08
CA ALA A 279 10.10 -1.40 -3.00
C ALA A 279 10.64 -1.89 -1.64
N PRO A 280 11.44 -2.98 -1.54
CA PRO A 280 12.01 -3.41 -0.26
C PRO A 280 12.99 -2.39 0.34
N ARG A 281 13.82 -1.77 -0.49
CA ARG A 281 14.79 -0.75 -0.04
C ARG A 281 14.08 0.51 0.43
N PHE A 282 13.13 1.01 -0.36
CA PHE A 282 12.29 2.15 0.03
C PHE A 282 11.54 1.87 1.34
N THR A 283 10.94 0.68 1.48
CA THR A 283 10.21 0.32 2.69
C THR A 283 11.14 0.28 3.89
N ASN A 284 12.30 -0.37 3.80
CA ASN A 284 13.26 -0.40 4.91
C ASN A 284 13.73 1.00 5.31
N GLY A 285 14.07 1.87 4.34
CA GLY A 285 14.43 3.26 4.64
C GLY A 285 13.29 4.03 5.31
N LEU A 286 12.04 3.82 4.87
CA LEU A 286 10.88 4.45 5.50
C LEU A 286 10.70 3.98 6.94
N LEU A 287 10.90 2.68 7.21
CA LEU A 287 10.84 2.13 8.56
C LEU A 287 11.96 2.69 9.45
N ASP A 288 13.17 2.86 8.92
CA ASP A 288 14.29 3.49 9.64
C ASP A 288 13.94 4.92 10.06
N ILE A 289 13.37 5.72 9.15
CA ILE A 289 12.93 7.09 9.42
C ILE A 289 11.81 7.11 10.49
N LEU A 290 10.83 6.20 10.38
CA LEU A 290 9.76 6.09 11.37
C LEU A 290 10.31 5.72 12.76
N GLN A 291 11.35 4.89 12.84
CA GLN A 291 12.03 4.60 14.11
C GLN A 291 12.82 5.79 14.65
N GLN A 292 13.58 6.48 13.79
CA GLN A 292 14.34 7.68 14.16
C GLN A 292 13.43 8.80 14.69
N GLN A 293 12.22 8.93 14.13
CA GLN A 293 11.22 9.88 14.60
C GLN A 293 10.45 9.39 15.83
N GLY A 294 10.70 8.18 16.34
CA GLY A 294 10.00 7.60 17.49
C GLY A 294 8.53 7.25 17.22
N ILE A 295 8.16 7.05 15.95
CA ILE A 295 6.81 6.62 15.55
C ILE A 295 6.71 5.09 15.66
N LEU A 296 7.78 4.39 15.26
CA LEU A 296 7.97 2.97 15.50
C LEU A 296 9.05 2.77 16.58
N PRO A 297 8.99 1.66 17.34
CA PRO A 297 9.99 1.36 18.36
C PRO A 297 11.35 1.14 17.70
N SER A 298 12.42 1.65 18.33
CA SER A 298 13.78 1.41 17.88
C SER A 298 14.14 -0.08 18.03
N SER A 299 14.90 -0.63 17.09
CA SER A 299 15.48 -1.97 17.19
C SER A 299 16.46 -2.00 18.37
N GLY A 300 15.96 -2.38 19.54
CA GLY A 300 16.69 -2.38 20.82
C GLY A 300 15.82 -2.17 22.06
N SER A 301 14.57 -1.70 21.92
CA SER A 301 13.62 -1.54 23.04
C SER A 301 12.61 -2.68 23.09
N SER A 302 13.08 -3.92 23.05
CA SER A 302 12.26 -5.09 23.38
C SER A 302 12.30 -5.26 24.90
N GLU A 303 11.22 -4.91 25.59
CA GLU A 303 10.87 -5.71 26.76
C GLU A 303 10.75 -7.15 26.28
N GLU A 304 11.55 -8.02 26.88
CA GLU A 304 11.63 -9.44 26.59
C GLU A 304 10.21 -10.03 26.64
N PRO A 305 9.69 -10.62 25.55
CA PRO A 305 8.39 -11.29 25.62
C PRO A 305 8.52 -12.53 26.52
N PRO A 306 7.51 -12.86 27.35
CA PRO A 306 7.55 -14.08 28.14
C PRO A 306 7.67 -15.28 27.20
N HIS A 307 8.70 -16.08 27.45
CA HIS A 307 9.08 -17.27 26.71
C HIS A 307 7.91 -18.26 26.62
N GLN A 308 7.13 -18.21 25.54
CA GLN A 308 6.21 -19.29 25.19
C GLN A 308 6.99 -20.35 24.41
N PRO A 309 7.04 -21.61 24.86
CA PRO A 309 7.70 -22.66 24.11
C PRO A 309 6.98 -22.87 22.77
N ALA A 310 7.77 -23.02 21.70
CA ALA A 310 7.27 -23.32 20.38
C ALA A 310 6.42 -24.60 20.38
N PRO A 311 5.33 -24.67 19.59
CA PRO A 311 4.56 -25.90 19.46
C PRO A 311 5.42 -26.97 18.78
N GLU A 312 5.55 -28.10 19.46
CA GLU A 312 6.22 -29.31 19.00
C GLU A 312 5.47 -29.84 17.76
N TYR A 313 6.01 -29.60 16.56
CA TYR A 313 5.51 -30.23 15.35
C TYR A 313 5.97 -31.68 15.34
N ALA A 314 5.04 -32.60 15.62
CA ALA A 314 5.26 -34.02 15.47
C ALA A 314 5.66 -34.35 14.01
N ALA A 315 6.88 -34.84 13.84
CA ALA A 315 7.36 -35.32 12.55
C ALA A 315 6.50 -36.51 12.06
N PRO A 316 6.15 -36.57 10.77
CA PRO A 316 5.45 -37.72 10.22
C PRO A 316 6.36 -38.95 10.28
N ARG A 317 5.95 -39.97 11.04
CA ARG A 317 6.59 -41.28 11.07
C ARG A 317 6.42 -41.98 9.72
N GLY A 318 7.37 -41.79 8.82
CA GLY A 318 7.56 -42.64 7.65
C GLY A 318 8.09 -44.01 8.10
N ARG A 319 7.31 -45.07 7.91
CA ARG A 319 7.82 -46.45 8.00
C ARG A 319 8.76 -46.68 6.83
N ILE A 320 10.05 -46.80 7.11
CA ILE A 320 11.01 -47.39 6.19
C ILE A 320 10.88 -48.91 6.37
N ALA A 321 10.35 -49.59 5.35
CA ALA A 321 10.46 -51.04 5.26
C ALA A 321 11.90 -51.38 4.81
N THR A 322 12.68 -51.92 5.73
CA THR A 322 13.97 -52.54 5.43
C THR A 322 13.73 -53.89 4.78
N SER A 323 14.09 -54.05 3.50
CA SER A 323 14.30 -55.37 2.92
C SER A 323 15.68 -55.87 3.36
N GLU A 324 15.72 -56.82 4.29
CA GLU A 324 16.91 -57.62 4.53
C GLU A 324 17.12 -58.56 3.33
N MET A 325 18.23 -58.37 2.64
CA MET A 325 18.77 -59.32 1.67
C MET A 325 20.00 -59.96 2.32
N GLY A 326 19.75 -61.04 3.07
CA GLY A 326 20.76 -61.91 3.67
C GLY A 326 20.79 -63.25 2.93
N ARG A 327 22.00 -63.61 2.49
CA ARG A 327 22.34 -64.80 1.69
C ARG A 327 22.00 -66.11 2.39
N GLN A 328 21.55 -67.10 1.62
CA GLN A 328 22.17 -68.42 1.49
C GLN A 328 21.93 -68.95 0.09
#